data_AF-A0A929EQU2-F1
#
_entry.id   AF-A0A929EQU2-F1
#
_cell.length_a   1.000
_cell.length_b   1.000
_cell.length_c   1.000
_cell.angle_alpha   90.00
_cell.angle_beta   90.00
_cell.angle_gamma   90.00
#
_symmetry.space_group_name_H-M   'P 1'
#
loop_
_entity.id
_entity.type
_entity.pdbx_description
1 polymer ?
#
loop_
_entity_poly.entity_id
_entity_poly.type
_entity_poly.pdbx_seq_one_letter_code
_entity_poly.pdbx_strand_id
1 'polypeptide(L)'
;SIGELMALFEMSSLFLGNDSGPMHLAAAMGTPIVALFGPVDERRWRPLSPNSVVLRGQEPCDDCRIKRKDCDNFPCITLLSPKKVKEAIGELLAK
;
A
#
# COMPACT_ATOMS: atom_id res chain seq x y z
N SER A 1 9.57 18.72 6.51
CA SER A 1 8.55 18.80 7.57
C SER A 1 7.33 17.96 7.18
N ILE A 2 6.40 17.67 8.10
CA ILE A 2 5.17 16.92 7.76
C ILE A 2 4.29 17.72 6.79
N GLY A 3 4.16 19.04 6.99
CA GLY A 3 3.36 19.90 6.12
C GLY A 3 3.87 19.92 4.67
N GLU A 4 5.18 19.97 4.46
CA GLU A 4 5.77 19.89 3.12
C GLU A 4 5.49 18.54 2.44
N LEU A 5 5.52 17.43 3.18
CA LEU A 5 5.19 16.11 2.63
C LEU A 5 3.72 16.01 2.21
N MET A 6 2.81 16.55 3.02
CA MET A 6 1.38 16.60 2.70
C MET A 6 1.12 17.44 1.45
N ALA A 7 1.78 18.60 1.31
CA ALA A 7 1.68 19.43 0.11
C ALA A 7 2.20 18.68 -1.14
N LEU A 8 3.25 17.88 -1.02
CA LEU A 8 3.73 17.03 -2.12
C LEU A 8 2.69 15.96 -2.51
N PHE A 9 2.00 15.36 -1.54
CA PHE A 9 0.95 14.37 -1.83
C PHE A 9 -0.26 14.99 -2.54
N GLU A 10 -0.70 16.18 -2.13
CA GLU A 10 -1.77 16.91 -2.80
C GLU A 10 -1.46 17.19 -4.29
N MET A 11 -0.19 17.44 -4.62
CA MET A 11 0.26 17.67 -6.00
C MET A 11 0.60 16.38 -6.78
N SER A 12 0.60 15.23 -6.11
CA SER A 12 1.01 13.95 -6.73
C SER A 12 -0.15 13.27 -7.42
N SER A 13 0.11 12.70 -8.60
CA SER A 13 -0.91 11.90 -9.30
C SER A 13 -1.23 10.58 -8.60
N LEU A 14 -0.28 10.03 -7.82
CA LEU A 14 -0.42 8.75 -7.12
C LEU A 14 0.66 8.58 -6.04
N PHE A 15 0.30 7.91 -4.95
CA PHE A 15 1.22 7.35 -3.96
C PHE A 15 1.40 5.84 -4.17
N LEU A 16 2.64 5.39 -4.28
CA LEU A 16 3.03 3.98 -4.24
C LEU A 16 3.97 3.76 -3.06
N GLY A 17 3.61 2.89 -2.12
CA GLY A 17 4.44 2.63 -0.97
C GLY A 17 3.89 1.54 -0.05
N ASN A 18 4.64 1.22 1.00
CA ASN A 18 4.23 0.25 2.00
C ASN A 18 3.20 0.83 2.98
N ASP A 19 2.62 -0.05 3.80
CA ASP A 19 1.72 0.25 4.91
C ASP A 19 2.41 1.04 6.04
N SER A 20 2.53 2.35 5.88
CA SER A 20 3.17 3.26 6.84
C SER A 20 2.46 4.61 6.96
N GLY A 21 2.87 5.45 7.92
CA GLY A 21 2.29 6.77 8.16
C GLY A 21 2.07 7.63 6.89
N PRO A 22 3.07 7.75 5.98
CA PRO A 22 2.92 8.45 4.71
C PRO A 22 1.73 8.02 3.85
N MET A 23 1.38 6.72 3.83
CA MET A 23 0.21 6.23 3.11
C MET A 23 -1.09 6.84 3.65
N HIS A 24 -1.21 6.98 4.98
CA HIS A 24 -2.36 7.61 5.61
C HIS A 24 -2.39 9.13 5.38
N LEU A 25 -1.23 9.78 5.34
CA LEU A 25 -1.14 11.20 4.98
C LEU A 25 -1.55 11.43 3.52
N ALA A 26 -1.10 10.58 2.59
CA ALA A 26 -1.55 10.62 1.20
C ALA A 26 -3.06 10.40 1.08
N ALA A 27 -3.63 9.49 1.88
CA ALA A 27 -5.07 9.26 1.92
C ALA A 27 -5.83 10.50 2.40
N ALA A 28 -5.32 11.17 3.43
CA ALA A 28 -5.89 12.40 3.96
C ALA A 28 -5.85 13.56 2.94
N MET A 29 -4.86 13.58 2.04
CA MET A 29 -4.75 14.57 0.96
C MET A 29 -5.52 14.20 -0.31
N GLY A 30 -6.25 13.07 -0.32
CA GLY A 30 -7.04 12.63 -1.47
C GLY A 30 -6.22 12.04 -2.62
N THR A 31 -4.91 11.84 -2.44
CA THR A 31 -4.03 11.24 -3.44
C THR A 31 -4.46 9.79 -3.73
N PRO A 32 -4.54 9.36 -4.99
CA PRO A 32 -4.73 7.95 -5.35
C PRO A 32 -3.61 7.08 -4.78
N ILE A 33 -3.92 5.87 -4.29
CA ILE A 33 -2.97 5.04 -3.54
C ILE A 33 -2.90 3.62 -4.06
N VAL A 34 -1.68 3.16 -4.33
CA VAL A 34 -1.32 1.74 -4.40
C VAL A 34 -0.52 1.40 -3.15
N ALA A 35 -1.12 0.66 -2.23
CA ALA A 35 -0.49 0.29 -0.97
C ALA A 35 0.01 -1.16 -0.99
N LEU A 36 1.29 -1.35 -0.70
CA LEU A 36 1.96 -2.64 -0.66
C LEU A 36 1.92 -3.17 0.77
N PHE A 37 1.16 -4.24 1.00
CA PHE A 37 0.92 -4.76 2.34
C PHE A 37 1.75 -6.01 2.63
N GLY A 38 2.43 -5.99 3.78
CA GLY A 38 3.07 -7.15 4.38
C GLY A 38 2.09 -7.97 5.22
N PRO A 39 2.51 -8.63 6.31
CA PRO A 39 1.65 -9.56 7.07
C PRO A 39 0.51 -8.90 7.87
N VAL A 40 0.46 -7.58 7.90
CA VAL A 40 -0.47 -6.79 8.72
C VAL A 40 -1.91 -6.90 8.20
N ASP A 41 -2.89 -6.86 9.10
CA ASP A 41 -4.33 -6.86 8.77
C ASP A 41 -4.73 -5.55 8.08
N GLU A 42 -5.05 -5.64 6.79
CA GLU A 42 -5.50 -4.53 5.97
C GLU A 42 -6.87 -3.98 6.40
N ARG A 43 -7.74 -4.79 7.03
CA ARG A 43 -9.03 -4.31 7.52
C ARG A 43 -8.86 -3.26 8.60
N ARG A 44 -7.73 -3.31 9.32
CA ARG A 44 -7.36 -2.35 10.35
C ARG A 44 -6.55 -1.17 9.82
N TRP A 45 -5.64 -1.40 8.87
CA TRP A 45 -4.62 -0.41 8.50
C TRP A 45 -4.67 0.06 7.05
N ARG A 46 -5.61 -0.39 6.22
CA ARG A 46 -5.76 0.13 4.85
C ARG A 46 -5.99 1.65 4.84
N PRO A 47 -5.58 2.35 3.77
CA PRO A 47 -5.88 3.77 3.61
C PRO A 47 -7.40 3.99 3.59
N LEU A 48 -7.85 5.03 4.29
CA LEU A 48 -9.24 5.46 4.27
C LEU A 48 -9.48 6.38 3.06
N SER A 49 -9.40 5.81 1.86
CA SER A 49 -9.59 6.54 0.60
C SER A 49 -10.38 5.70 -0.41
N PRO A 50 -11.37 6.27 -1.11
CA PRO A 50 -12.10 5.57 -2.18
C PRO A 50 -11.21 5.30 -3.41
N ASN A 51 -10.10 6.05 -3.55
CA ASN A 51 -9.15 5.92 -4.66
C ASN A 51 -7.92 5.14 -4.21
N SER A 52 -8.12 3.97 -3.61
CA SER A 52 -7.02 3.14 -3.11
C SER A 52 -7.17 1.68 -3.50
N VAL A 53 -6.03 1.03 -3.71
CA VAL A 53 -5.91 -0.41 -3.91
C VAL A 53 -4.83 -0.95 -2.99
N VAL A 54 -5.14 -2.05 -2.30
CA VAL A 54 -4.19 -2.79 -1.47
C VAL A 54 -3.71 -3.99 -2.26
N LEU A 55 -2.39 -4.15 -2.34
CA LEU A 55 -1.74 -5.25 -3.02
C LEU A 55 -0.91 -6.07 -2.05
N ARG A 56 -1.02 -7.39 -2.21
CA ARG A 56 -0.25 -8.41 -1.51
C ARG A 56 0.19 -9.48 -2.52
N GLY A 57 1.31 -10.12 -2.20
CA GLY A 57 1.88 -11.27 -2.91
C GLY A 57 1.05 -12.53 -2.66
N GLN A 58 1.60 -13.53 -1.96
CA GLN A 58 0.88 -14.76 -1.66
C GLN A 58 -0.08 -14.61 -0.47
N GLU A 59 -1.25 -15.22 -0.60
CA GLU A 59 -2.26 -15.40 0.45
C GLU A 59 -2.39 -16.88 0.87
N PRO A 60 -2.88 -17.17 2.10
CA PRO A 60 -3.34 -16.23 3.11
C PRO A 60 -2.17 -15.67 3.94
N CYS A 61 -2.03 -14.35 3.93
CA CYS A 61 -1.10 -13.63 4.80
C CYS A 61 -1.79 -12.46 5.51
N ASP A 62 -3.09 -12.29 5.31
CA ASP A 62 -3.96 -11.33 6.00
C ASP A 62 -4.05 -11.71 7.49
N ASP A 63 -3.65 -10.78 8.37
CA ASP A 63 -3.46 -11.07 9.81
C ASP A 63 -2.53 -12.27 10.08
N CYS A 64 -1.45 -12.39 9.29
CA CYS A 64 -0.53 -13.52 9.42
C CYS A 64 0.13 -13.55 10.81
N ARG A 65 -0.14 -14.61 11.57
CA ARG A 65 0.39 -14.81 12.93
C ARG A 65 1.74 -15.52 12.96
N ILE A 66 2.30 -15.84 11.80
CA ILE A 66 3.66 -16.39 11.70
C ILE A 66 4.61 -15.31 12.18
N LYS A 67 5.41 -15.63 13.21
CA LYS A 67 6.40 -14.68 13.72
C LYS A 67 7.42 -14.44 12.62
N ARG A 68 7.93 -13.21 12.55
CA ARG A 68 8.93 -12.79 11.55
C ARG A 68 10.10 -13.79 11.38
N LYS A 69 10.57 -14.38 12.48
CA LYS A 69 11.68 -15.36 12.49
C LYS A 69 11.33 -16.73 11.91
N ASP A 70 10.03 -17.06 11.85
CA ASP A 70 9.49 -18.35 11.42
C ASP A 70 8.86 -18.23 10.01
N CYS A 71 8.93 -17.04 9.39
CA CYS A 71 8.41 -16.78 8.05
C CYS A 71 9.53 -16.92 7.02
N ASP A 72 9.36 -17.84 6.09
CA ASP A 72 10.32 -18.04 5.01
C ASP A 72 10.18 -16.94 3.96
N ASN A 73 11.18 -16.07 3.83
CA ASN A 73 11.32 -15.05 2.79
C ASN A 73 10.14 -14.08 2.57
N PHE A 74 9.19 -13.94 3.49
CA PHE A 74 8.08 -12.97 3.41
C PHE A 74 7.30 -12.98 2.07
N PRO A 75 6.68 -14.11 1.68
CA PRO A 75 6.04 -14.27 0.38
C PRO A 75 4.89 -13.29 0.14
N CYS A 76 4.30 -12.74 1.21
CA CYS A 76 3.33 -11.65 1.15
C CYS A 76 3.86 -10.38 0.46
N ILE A 77 5.17 -10.15 0.45
CA ILE A 77 5.81 -9.04 -0.27
C ILE A 77 6.70 -9.54 -1.39
N THR A 78 7.53 -10.56 -1.14
CA THR A 78 8.56 -10.98 -2.12
C THR A 78 7.98 -11.66 -3.36
N LEU A 79 6.78 -12.24 -3.26
CA LEU A 79 6.05 -12.79 -4.41
C LEU A 79 5.08 -11.78 -5.05
N LEU A 80 5.02 -10.54 -4.56
CA LEU A 80 4.24 -9.49 -5.22
C LEU A 80 4.96 -9.05 -6.49
N SER A 81 4.39 -9.40 -7.66
CA SER A 81 5.02 -9.07 -8.93
C SER A 81 4.98 -7.55 -9.23
N PRO A 82 6.07 -6.96 -9.74
CA PRO A 82 6.06 -5.58 -10.23
C PRO A 82 5.06 -5.33 -11.36
N LYS A 83 4.69 -6.38 -12.12
CA LYS A 83 3.66 -6.31 -13.16
C LYS A 83 2.30 -5.97 -12.57
N LYS A 84 1.86 -6.71 -11.53
CA LYS A 84 0.60 -6.47 -10.82
C LYS A 84 0.55 -5.04 -10.23
N VAL A 85 1.68 -4.55 -9.73
CA VAL A 85 1.79 -3.17 -9.22
C VAL A 85 1.60 -2.15 -10.35
N LYS A 86 2.25 -2.34 -11.51
CA LYS A 86 2.11 -1.45 -12.67
C LYS A 86 0.68 -1.43 -13.22
N GLU A 87 0.02 -2.58 -13.28
CA GLU A 87 -1.38 -2.68 -13.72
C GLU A 87 -2.30 -1.86 -12.80
N ALA A 88 -2.16 -2.03 -11.49
CA ALA A 88 -2.93 -1.27 -10.50
C ALA A 88 -2.70 0.25 -10.57
N ILE A 89 -1.46 0.68 -10.84
CA ILE A 89 -1.14 2.10 -11.09
C ILE A 89 -1.88 2.60 -12.33
N GLY A 90 -1.83 1.84 -13.43
CA GLY A 90 -2.51 2.21 -14.68
C GLY A 90 -4.02 2.35 -14.51
N GLU A 91 -4.66 1.41 -13.80
CA GLU A 91 -6.10 1.45 -13.52
C GLU A 91 -6.51 2.66 -12.67
N LEU A 92 -5.70 3.06 -11.69
CA LEU A 92 -5.99 4.23 -10.86
C LEU A 92 -5.77 5.54 -11.59
N LEU A 93 -4.73 5.66 -12.42
CA LEU A 93 -4.41 6.87 -13.18
C LEU A 93 -5.34 7.09 -14.39
N ALA A 94 -6.06 6.06 -14.83
CA ALA A 94 -7.01 6.15 -15.93
C ALA A 94 -8.42 6.64 -15.52
N LYS A 95 -8.66 6.85 -14.21
CA LYS A 95 -9.90 7.41 -13.66
C LYS A 95 -9.90 8.93 -13.69
#